data_AF-A0A1G4E9M8-F1
#
_entry.id   AF-A0A1G4E9M8-F1
#
_cell.length_a   1.000
_cell.length_b   1.000
_cell.length_c   1.000
_cell.angle_alpha   90.00
_cell.angle_beta   90.00
_cell.angle_gamma   90.00
#
_symmetry.space_group_name_H-M   'P 1'
#
loop_
_entity.id
_entity.type
_entity.pdbx_description
1 polymer ?
#
loop_
_entity_poly.entity_id
_entity_poly.type
_entity_poly.pdbx_seq_one_letter_code
_entity_poly.pdbx_strand_id
1 'polypeptide(L)'
;MSVVLGKYEFLGDMDTFLYLETQLDNANKEEPEAKFCNSLKHKPENKAQLINTCKRFVTLFKLSKNQCDNKFSTDGRKYIEFMNYWLNYKLSSIPKYEDIKTDFYKEFQTKYSEFQADNILNEKIYDINKETYKNMYILYRLYKIFDQIKQGTMKYDKGIEEFKIIYNNALKQCILETDDNFYKALDKFRNYYRINISNVKSCTNGKCPTLPELTYEYEQIDPKTPMIGYKLVQSVNNILYKELTKITKEKVYYHLLFILHKRIYINI
;
A
#
# COMPACT_ATOMS: atom_id res chain seq x y z
N MET A 1 3.09 21.76 13.99
CA MET A 1 3.62 21.73 12.61
C MET A 1 3.44 20.31 12.11
N SER A 2 2.43 20.07 11.27
CA SER A 2 2.09 18.73 10.77
C SER A 2 3.16 18.30 9.78
N VAL A 3 3.95 17.28 10.14
CA VAL A 3 4.83 16.59 9.19
C VAL A 3 3.89 15.93 8.19
N VAL A 4 3.93 16.37 6.94
CA VAL A 4 3.28 15.66 5.83
C VAL A 4 3.95 14.29 5.76
N LEU A 5 3.32 13.31 6.40
CA LEU A 5 3.71 11.91 6.37
C LEU A 5 3.82 11.49 4.91
N GLY A 6 4.92 10.81 4.57
CA GLY A 6 5.03 10.12 3.29
C GLY A 6 4.01 9.00 3.28
N LYS A 7 2.77 9.31 2.89
CA LYS A 7 1.67 8.36 2.66
C LYS A 7 2.28 7.25 1.81
N TYR A 8 2.38 6.02 2.33
CA TYR A 8 2.98 4.83 1.70
C TYR A 8 4.51 4.63 1.79
N GLU A 9 5.29 5.49 2.45
CA GLU A 9 6.76 5.37 2.45
C GLU A 9 7.28 4.09 3.11
N PHE A 10 6.68 3.65 4.23
CA PHE A 10 7.07 2.39 4.89
C PHE A 10 6.97 1.18 3.95
N LEU A 11 6.10 1.21 2.94
CA LEU A 11 5.94 0.09 2.01
C LEU A 11 7.20 -0.14 1.13
N GLY A 12 8.16 0.79 1.12
CA GLY A 12 9.46 0.56 0.51
C GLY A 12 10.32 -0.50 1.22
N ASP A 13 10.07 -0.76 2.52
CA ASP A 13 10.86 -1.67 3.36
C ASP A 13 10.06 -2.91 3.76
N MET A 14 9.19 -3.39 2.86
CA MET A 14 8.26 -4.48 3.17
C MET A 14 8.93 -5.80 3.55
N ASP A 15 10.14 -6.10 3.06
CA ASP A 15 10.87 -7.30 3.48
C ASP A 15 11.10 -7.31 5.00
N THR A 16 11.47 -6.16 5.58
CA THR A 16 11.63 -5.97 7.02
C THR A 16 10.32 -6.19 7.76
N PHE A 17 9.21 -5.67 7.24
CA PHE A 17 7.91 -5.75 7.91
C PHE A 17 7.26 -7.13 7.79
N LEU A 18 7.44 -7.84 6.67
CA LEU A 18 7.01 -9.23 6.53
C LEU A 18 7.84 -10.17 7.43
N TYR A 19 9.11 -9.87 7.63
CA TYR A 19 9.92 -10.56 8.64
C TYR A 19 9.38 -10.34 10.06
N LEU A 20 8.99 -9.11 10.42
CA LEU A 20 8.34 -8.82 11.70
C LEU A 20 7.01 -9.57 11.85
N GLU A 21 6.18 -9.64 10.81
CA GLU A 21 4.95 -10.45 10.84
C GLU A 21 5.26 -11.92 11.11
N THR A 22 6.30 -12.47 10.46
CA THR A 22 6.73 -13.86 10.66
C THR A 22 7.18 -14.10 12.10
N GLN A 23 7.98 -13.19 12.67
CA GLN A 23 8.40 -13.29 14.07
C GLN A 23 7.22 -13.20 15.02
N LEU A 24 6.26 -12.32 14.73
CA LEU A 24 5.03 -12.17 15.50
C LEU A 24 4.16 -13.44 15.44
N ASP A 25 4.06 -14.09 14.29
CA ASP A 25 3.31 -15.35 14.12
C ASP A 25 3.98 -16.52 14.87
N ASN A 26 5.31 -16.50 15.02
CA ASN A 26 6.08 -17.51 15.76
C ASN A 26 6.20 -17.21 17.27
N ALA A 27 5.67 -16.08 17.75
CA ALA A 27 5.76 -15.69 19.14
C ALA A 27 4.86 -16.59 20.01
N ASN A 28 5.47 -17.54 20.70
CA ASN A 28 4.76 -18.53 21.53
C ASN A 28 4.42 -18.04 22.96
N LYS A 29 4.93 -16.87 23.36
CA LYS A 29 4.72 -16.32 24.71
C LYS A 29 3.95 -15.01 24.61
N GLU A 30 2.88 -14.90 25.41
CA GLU A 30 2.20 -13.63 25.59
C GLU A 30 3.12 -12.63 26.31
N GLU A 31 3.17 -11.40 25.83
CA GLU A 31 3.90 -10.32 26.48
C GLU A 31 3.22 -9.96 27.82
N PRO A 32 3.94 -9.98 28.96
CA PRO A 32 3.35 -9.66 30.27
C PRO A 32 2.67 -8.29 30.33
N GLU A 33 3.23 -7.31 29.62
CA GLU A 33 2.74 -5.93 29.50
C GLU A 33 1.46 -5.85 28.66
N ALA A 34 1.09 -6.92 27.94
CA ALA A 34 -0.17 -6.99 27.22
C ALA A 34 -1.36 -7.44 28.10
N LYS A 35 -1.16 -7.65 29.41
CA LYS A 35 -2.23 -8.09 30.32
C LYS A 35 -3.43 -7.15 30.35
N PHE A 36 -3.22 -5.84 30.18
CA PHE A 36 -4.30 -4.85 30.13
C PHE A 36 -5.25 -5.09 28.94
N CYS A 37 -4.83 -5.79 27.89
CA CYS A 37 -5.71 -6.08 26.75
C CYS A 37 -6.98 -6.84 27.18
N ASN A 38 -6.93 -7.61 28.26
CA ASN A 38 -8.08 -8.34 28.79
C ASN A 38 -9.15 -7.43 29.42
N SER A 39 -8.80 -6.18 29.76
CA SER A 39 -9.71 -5.21 30.38
C SER A 39 -10.22 -4.14 29.42
N LEU A 40 -9.85 -4.21 28.13
CA LEU A 40 -10.39 -3.30 27.11
C LEU A 40 -11.91 -3.45 27.00
N LYS A 41 -12.64 -2.35 26.84
CA LYS A 41 -14.07 -2.39 26.53
C LYS A 41 -14.27 -3.03 25.16
N HIS A 42 -15.20 -3.96 25.12
CA HIS A 42 -15.53 -4.71 23.91
C HIS A 42 -17.00 -5.12 23.92
N LYS A 43 -17.60 -5.20 22.75
CA LYS A 43 -18.86 -5.94 22.59
C LYS A 43 -18.58 -7.45 22.70
N PRO A 44 -19.50 -8.26 23.29
CA PRO A 44 -19.26 -9.70 23.51
C PRO A 44 -18.84 -10.45 22.24
N GLU A 45 -19.44 -10.14 21.10
CA GLU A 45 -19.21 -10.82 19.82
C GLU A 45 -17.78 -10.65 19.28
N ASN A 46 -17.08 -9.57 19.66
CA ASN A 46 -15.76 -9.21 19.12
C ASN A 46 -14.64 -9.33 20.15
N LYS A 47 -14.98 -9.72 21.39
CA LYS A 47 -14.06 -9.76 22.55
C LYS A 47 -12.76 -10.49 22.24
N ALA A 48 -12.83 -11.74 21.79
CA ALA A 48 -11.66 -12.57 21.60
C ALA A 48 -10.71 -12.01 20.53
N GLN A 49 -11.25 -11.53 19.41
CA GLN A 49 -10.46 -10.96 18.30
C GLN A 49 -9.80 -9.65 18.70
N LEU A 50 -10.50 -8.78 19.45
CA LEU A 50 -9.96 -7.51 19.95
C LEU A 50 -8.84 -7.74 20.96
N ILE A 51 -9.04 -8.62 21.95
CA ILE A 51 -8.03 -8.97 22.94
C ILE A 51 -6.78 -9.51 22.24
N ASN A 52 -6.96 -10.47 21.32
CA ASN A 52 -5.84 -11.05 20.58
C ASN A 52 -5.10 -10.00 19.73
N THR A 53 -5.83 -9.12 19.04
CA THR A 53 -5.24 -8.05 18.23
C THR A 53 -4.44 -7.08 19.09
N CYS A 54 -4.97 -6.67 20.25
CA CYS A 54 -4.26 -5.84 21.22
C CYS A 54 -2.97 -6.52 21.71
N LYS A 55 -3.04 -7.78 22.14
CA LYS A 55 -1.87 -8.51 22.63
C LYS A 55 -0.78 -8.61 21.58
N ARG A 56 -1.16 -8.98 20.36
CA ARG A 56 -0.24 -9.08 19.22
C ARG A 56 0.34 -7.72 18.83
N PHE A 57 -0.40 -6.63 18.97
CA PHE A 57 0.14 -5.29 18.73
C PHE A 57 1.24 -4.95 19.74
N VAL A 58 1.03 -5.24 21.03
CA VAL A 58 2.06 -5.00 22.07
C VAL A 58 3.33 -5.80 21.78
N THR A 59 3.18 -7.07 21.36
CA THR A 59 4.32 -7.88 20.89
C THR A 59 5.00 -7.27 19.67
N LEU A 60 4.22 -6.84 18.67
CA LEU A 60 4.76 -6.19 17.48
C LEU A 60 5.55 -4.93 17.80
N PHE A 61 5.09 -4.12 18.75
CA PHE A 61 5.80 -2.93 19.21
C PHE A 61 7.17 -3.27 19.81
N LYS A 62 7.24 -4.29 20.66
CA LYS A 62 8.51 -4.73 21.25
C LYS A 62 9.46 -5.30 20.19
N LEU A 63 8.97 -6.15 19.30
CA LEU A 63 9.75 -6.67 18.18
C LEU A 63 10.30 -5.53 17.30
N SER A 64 9.46 -4.54 17.00
CA SER A 64 9.85 -3.37 16.21
C SER A 64 10.91 -2.53 16.92
N LYS A 65 10.80 -2.33 18.24
CA LYS A 65 11.84 -1.65 19.04
C LYS A 65 13.16 -2.40 19.01
N ASN A 66 13.13 -3.71 19.19
CA ASN A 66 14.33 -4.54 19.17
C ASN A 66 14.99 -4.54 17.79
N GLN A 67 14.22 -4.48 16.70
CA GLN A 67 14.77 -4.50 15.35
C GLN A 67 15.31 -3.12 14.89
N CYS A 68 14.80 -2.02 15.42
CA CYS A 68 15.26 -0.67 15.06
C CYS A 68 16.41 -0.14 15.95
N ASP A 69 16.91 -0.94 16.89
CA ASP A 69 17.90 -0.58 17.91
C ASP A 69 17.53 0.67 18.73
N ASN A 70 18.53 1.27 19.41
CA ASN A 70 18.40 2.45 20.28
C ASN A 70 17.90 3.73 19.57
N LYS A 71 17.65 3.69 18.26
CA LYS A 71 17.21 4.83 17.45
C LYS A 71 15.72 4.79 17.09
N PHE A 72 14.93 3.94 17.72
CA PHE A 72 13.47 3.86 17.44
C PHE A 72 12.77 5.23 17.54
N SER A 73 13.21 6.11 18.42
CA SER A 73 12.62 7.46 18.57
C SER A 73 12.95 8.42 17.43
N THR A 74 14.07 8.24 16.72
CA THR A 74 14.52 9.11 15.61
C THR A 74 14.27 8.47 14.24
N ASP A 75 14.51 7.16 14.12
CA ASP A 75 14.53 6.41 12.85
C ASP A 75 13.34 5.43 12.75
N GLY A 76 12.62 5.19 13.84
CA GLY A 76 11.50 4.25 13.92
C GLY A 76 10.22 4.71 13.23
N ARG A 77 10.24 5.80 12.46
CA ARG A 77 9.05 6.35 11.78
C ARG A 77 8.35 5.30 10.93
N LYS A 78 9.09 4.60 10.07
CA LYS A 78 8.51 3.59 9.18
C LYS A 78 7.94 2.39 9.94
N TYR A 79 8.54 2.02 11.07
CA TYR A 79 8.00 0.99 11.96
C TYR A 79 6.67 1.44 12.58
N ILE A 80 6.57 2.70 13.01
CA ILE A 80 5.32 3.25 13.55
C ILE A 80 4.23 3.31 12.48
N GLU A 81 4.56 3.75 11.27
CA GLU A 81 3.64 3.74 10.13
C GLU A 81 3.17 2.32 9.79
N PHE A 82 4.09 1.35 9.76
CA PHE A 82 3.75 -0.06 9.57
C PHE A 82 2.85 -0.58 10.69
N MET A 83 3.17 -0.31 11.96
CA MET A 83 2.34 -0.74 13.10
C MET A 83 0.93 -0.16 13.02
N ASN A 84 0.81 1.12 12.65
CA ASN A 84 -0.49 1.76 12.45
C ASN A 84 -1.27 1.06 11.34
N TYR A 85 -0.64 0.82 10.19
CA TYR A 85 -1.24 0.06 9.10
C TYR A 85 -1.65 -1.36 9.52
N TRP A 86 -0.76 -2.10 10.19
CA TRP A 86 -0.97 -3.46 10.63
C TRP A 86 -2.18 -3.57 11.58
N LEU A 87 -2.31 -2.62 12.51
CA LEU A 87 -3.44 -2.58 13.44
C LEU A 87 -4.76 -2.34 12.69
N ASN A 88 -4.80 -1.37 11.78
CA ASN A 88 -5.96 -1.14 10.91
C ASN A 88 -6.31 -2.38 10.09
N TYR A 89 -5.31 -3.05 9.50
CA TYR A 89 -5.51 -4.28 8.75
C TYR A 89 -6.17 -5.37 9.60
N LYS A 90 -5.66 -5.63 10.81
CA LYS A 90 -6.24 -6.64 11.71
C LYS A 90 -7.64 -6.26 12.19
N LEU A 91 -7.86 -5.01 12.60
CA LEU A 91 -9.17 -4.57 13.06
C LEU A 91 -10.22 -4.57 11.95
N SER A 92 -9.85 -4.21 10.71
CA SER A 92 -10.77 -4.20 9.57
C SER A 92 -11.36 -5.57 9.22
N SER A 93 -10.70 -6.65 9.66
CA SER A 93 -11.19 -8.02 9.47
C SER A 93 -12.22 -8.46 10.52
N ILE A 94 -12.43 -7.65 11.57
CA ILE A 94 -13.38 -7.94 12.65
C ILE A 94 -14.80 -7.56 12.19
N PRO A 95 -15.81 -8.43 12.39
CA PRO A 95 -17.20 -8.09 12.09
C PRO A 95 -17.65 -6.81 12.80
N LYS A 96 -18.36 -5.94 12.08
CA LYS A 96 -18.83 -4.64 12.59
C LYS A 96 -17.68 -3.74 13.09
N TYR A 97 -16.51 -3.83 12.45
CA TYR A 97 -15.35 -2.98 12.72
C TYR A 97 -15.70 -1.48 12.84
N GLU A 98 -16.51 -0.97 11.92
CA GLU A 98 -16.93 0.44 11.91
C GLU A 98 -17.62 0.88 13.22
N ASP A 99 -18.34 -0.03 13.88
CA ASP A 99 -19.05 0.25 15.14
C ASP A 99 -18.12 0.29 16.35
N ILE A 100 -16.93 -0.32 16.26
CA ILE A 100 -16.04 -0.55 17.42
C ILE A 100 -14.72 0.23 17.34
N LYS A 101 -14.30 0.65 16.14
CA LYS A 101 -12.96 1.20 15.91
C LYS A 101 -12.66 2.44 16.75
N THR A 102 -13.61 3.37 16.85
CA THR A 102 -13.44 4.63 17.58
C THR A 102 -13.18 4.39 19.06
N ASP A 103 -13.98 3.53 19.68
CA ASP A 103 -13.85 3.23 21.11
C ASP A 103 -12.57 2.44 21.38
N PHE A 104 -12.24 1.50 20.49
CA PHE A 104 -10.99 0.75 20.59
C PHE A 104 -9.77 1.68 20.56
N TYR A 105 -9.63 2.55 19.57
CA TYR A 105 -8.45 3.44 19.47
C TYR A 105 -8.35 4.38 20.67
N LYS A 106 -9.47 4.98 21.09
CA LYS A 106 -9.50 5.86 22.27
C LYS A 106 -9.01 5.15 23.51
N GLU A 107 -9.56 3.97 23.80
CA GLU A 107 -9.19 3.23 25.01
C GLU A 107 -7.75 2.70 24.92
N PHE A 108 -7.37 2.15 23.78
CA PHE A 108 -6.04 1.59 23.57
C PHE A 108 -4.94 2.64 23.77
N GLN A 109 -5.15 3.88 23.32
CA GLN A 109 -4.24 4.99 23.53
C GLN A 109 -4.06 5.35 25.02
N THR A 110 -5.09 5.19 25.86
CA THR A 110 -4.95 5.42 27.31
C THR A 110 -4.08 4.39 28.03
N LYS A 111 -3.68 3.31 27.34
CA LYS A 111 -2.93 2.19 27.90
C LYS A 111 -1.48 2.15 27.44
N TYR A 112 -0.99 3.18 26.76
CA TYR A 112 0.40 3.22 26.26
C TYR A 112 1.45 3.12 27.38
N SER A 113 1.16 3.65 28.56
CA SER A 113 2.04 3.53 29.73
C SER A 113 2.23 2.11 30.23
N GLU A 114 1.25 1.23 30.00
CA GLU A 114 1.31 -0.18 30.42
C GLU A 114 2.44 -0.95 29.69
N PHE A 115 2.88 -0.45 28.53
CA PHE A 115 3.94 -1.08 27.71
C PHE A 115 5.00 -0.08 27.24
N GLN A 116 5.18 1.04 27.98
CA GLN A 116 6.22 2.05 27.77
C GLN A 116 6.22 2.66 26.36
N ALA A 117 5.03 2.99 25.86
CA ALA A 117 4.84 3.46 24.50
C ALA A 117 4.41 4.93 24.38
N ASP A 118 4.11 5.64 25.48
CA ASP A 118 3.50 6.98 25.41
C ASP A 118 4.34 7.95 24.59
N ASN A 119 5.64 8.07 24.91
CA ASN A 119 6.55 8.99 24.22
C ASN A 119 6.82 8.60 22.77
N ILE A 120 6.43 7.39 22.35
CA ILE A 120 6.74 6.84 21.03
C ILE A 120 5.50 6.85 20.13
N LEU A 121 4.36 6.38 20.63
CA LEU A 121 3.15 6.12 19.85
C LEU A 121 2.06 7.18 20.01
N ASN A 122 2.18 8.10 20.96
CA ASN A 122 1.15 9.13 21.18
C ASN A 122 0.81 9.86 19.86
N GLU A 123 -0.48 9.90 19.54
CA GLU A 123 -1.05 10.48 18.30
C GLU A 123 -0.61 9.84 16.97
N LYS A 124 0.19 8.76 16.98
CA LYS A 124 0.72 8.13 15.75
C LYS A 124 0.02 6.84 15.33
N ILE A 125 -0.80 6.28 16.22
CA ILE A 125 -1.63 5.10 15.95
C ILE A 125 -3.09 5.55 15.93
N TYR A 126 -3.73 5.44 14.77
CA TYR A 126 -5.03 6.05 14.48
C TYR A 126 -5.81 5.25 13.43
N ASP A 127 -7.13 5.46 13.39
CA ASP A 127 -8.00 4.92 12.34
C ASP A 127 -7.64 5.55 10.98
N ILE A 128 -7.07 4.75 10.07
CA ILE A 128 -6.67 5.23 8.76
C ILE A 128 -7.93 5.41 7.91
N ASN A 129 -8.08 6.59 7.30
CA ASN A 129 -9.22 6.86 6.43
C ASN A 129 -9.35 5.78 5.33
N LYS A 130 -10.59 5.44 5.01
CA LYS A 130 -10.95 4.30 4.15
C LYS A 130 -10.24 4.29 2.80
N GLU A 131 -10.16 5.44 2.12
CA GLU A 131 -9.50 5.61 0.82
C GLU A 131 -7.99 5.28 0.92
N THR A 132 -7.32 5.87 1.91
CA THR A 132 -5.89 5.66 2.14
C THR A 132 -5.60 4.22 2.54
N TYR A 133 -6.44 3.64 3.40
CA TYR A 133 -6.33 2.26 3.83
C TYR A 133 -6.47 1.30 2.65
N LYS A 134 -7.47 1.49 1.77
CA LYS A 134 -7.65 0.69 0.54
C LYS A 134 -6.37 0.68 -0.31
N ASN A 135 -5.75 1.85 -0.50
CA ASN A 135 -4.52 1.98 -1.27
C ASN A 135 -3.33 1.27 -0.59
N MET A 136 -3.18 1.43 0.73
CA MET A 136 -2.17 0.69 1.50
C MET A 136 -2.37 -0.82 1.42
N TYR A 137 -3.62 -1.29 1.52
CA TYR A 137 -3.98 -2.70 1.43
C TYR A 137 -3.59 -3.29 0.07
N ILE A 138 -3.88 -2.60 -1.03
CA ILE A 138 -3.49 -3.04 -2.38
C ILE A 138 -1.97 -3.23 -2.47
N LEU A 139 -1.20 -2.22 -2.05
CA LEU A 139 0.26 -2.28 -2.09
C LEU A 139 0.80 -3.41 -1.20
N TYR A 140 0.31 -3.51 0.04
CA TYR A 140 0.68 -4.57 0.96
C TYR A 140 0.40 -5.96 0.37
N ARG A 141 -0.75 -6.17 -0.26
CA ARG A 141 -1.10 -7.45 -0.90
C ARG A 141 -0.13 -7.80 -2.02
N LEU A 142 0.28 -6.82 -2.84
CA LEU A 142 1.27 -7.04 -3.91
C LEU A 142 2.61 -7.54 -3.34
N TYR A 143 3.13 -6.87 -2.31
CA TYR A 143 4.36 -7.31 -1.63
C TYR A 143 4.19 -8.69 -0.99
N LYS A 144 3.09 -8.93 -0.28
CA LYS A 144 2.84 -10.19 0.43
C LYS A 144 2.70 -11.39 -0.50
N ILE A 145 1.94 -11.26 -1.59
CA ILE A 145 1.79 -12.35 -2.57
C ILE A 145 3.14 -12.66 -3.22
N PHE A 146 3.89 -11.63 -3.59
CA PHE A 146 5.21 -11.81 -4.19
C PHE A 146 6.18 -12.52 -3.24
N ASP A 147 6.21 -12.12 -1.96
CA ASP A 147 7.00 -12.79 -0.93
C ASP A 147 6.57 -14.25 -0.73
N GLN A 148 5.26 -14.53 -0.67
CA GLN A 148 4.75 -15.89 -0.55
C GLN A 148 5.13 -16.80 -1.74
N ILE A 149 5.15 -16.24 -2.96
CA ILE A 149 5.65 -16.94 -4.15
C ILE A 149 7.15 -17.19 -4.03
N LYS A 150 7.94 -16.18 -3.64
CA LYS A 150 9.39 -16.26 -3.47
C LYS A 150 9.78 -17.33 -2.44
N GLN A 151 9.04 -17.41 -1.33
CA GLN A 151 9.25 -18.39 -0.26
C GLN A 151 8.65 -19.77 -0.58
N GLY A 152 7.82 -19.89 -1.61
CA GLY A 152 7.15 -21.15 -1.97
C GLY A 152 5.98 -21.52 -1.04
N THR A 153 5.49 -20.59 -0.22
CA THR A 153 4.32 -20.80 0.66
C THR A 153 2.99 -20.62 -0.09
N MET A 154 3.03 -20.06 -1.30
CA MET A 154 1.91 -19.96 -2.23
C MET A 154 2.24 -20.68 -3.55
N LYS A 155 1.28 -21.43 -4.08
CA LYS A 155 1.40 -22.04 -5.42
C LYS A 155 1.59 -20.97 -6.48
N TYR A 156 2.61 -21.11 -7.30
CA TYR A 156 3.01 -20.10 -8.29
C TYR A 156 1.85 -19.66 -9.19
N ASP A 157 1.18 -20.59 -9.88
CA ASP A 157 0.12 -20.23 -10.85
C ASP A 157 -1.00 -19.42 -10.22
N LYS A 158 -1.51 -19.87 -9.06
CA LYS A 158 -2.55 -19.17 -8.29
C LYS A 158 -2.05 -17.80 -7.82
N GLY A 159 -0.83 -17.73 -7.30
CA GLY A 159 -0.26 -16.48 -6.82
C GLY A 159 -0.08 -15.45 -7.94
N ILE A 160 0.37 -15.89 -9.11
CA ILE A 160 0.55 -15.02 -10.28
C ILE A 160 -0.77 -14.51 -10.83
N GLU A 161 -1.81 -15.36 -10.87
CA GLU A 161 -3.15 -14.94 -11.26
C GLU A 161 -3.67 -13.85 -10.31
N GLU A 162 -3.64 -14.09 -9.01
CA GLU A 162 -4.10 -13.13 -8.00
C GLU A 162 -3.29 -11.83 -8.05
N PHE A 163 -1.97 -11.95 -8.17
CA PHE A 163 -1.04 -10.84 -8.30
C PHE A 163 -1.37 -9.94 -9.50
N LYS A 164 -1.57 -10.53 -10.69
CA LYS A 164 -1.91 -9.81 -11.91
C LYS A 164 -3.23 -9.05 -11.78
N ILE A 165 -4.25 -9.68 -11.18
CA ILE A 165 -5.56 -9.04 -10.97
C ILE A 165 -5.39 -7.80 -10.07
N ILE A 166 -4.70 -7.93 -8.94
CA ILE A 166 -4.50 -6.81 -8.01
C ILE A 166 -3.69 -5.69 -8.65
N TYR A 167 -2.59 -6.03 -9.34
CA TYR A 167 -1.72 -5.05 -9.98
C TYR A 167 -2.45 -4.29 -11.11
N ASN A 168 -3.21 -4.99 -11.95
CA ASN A 168 -4.02 -4.37 -13.00
C ASN A 168 -5.07 -3.41 -12.44
N ASN A 169 -5.73 -3.79 -11.35
CA ASN A 169 -6.69 -2.92 -10.69
C ASN A 169 -6.01 -1.69 -10.09
N ALA A 170 -4.82 -1.83 -9.51
CA ALA A 170 -4.03 -0.73 -9.00
C ALA A 170 -3.62 0.25 -10.12
N LEU A 171 -3.22 -0.26 -11.29
CA LEU A 171 -2.90 0.54 -12.46
C LEU A 171 -4.11 1.33 -12.96
N LYS A 172 -5.28 0.69 -13.10
CA LYS A 172 -6.53 1.37 -13.47
C LYS A 172 -6.88 2.47 -12.47
N GLN A 173 -6.70 2.20 -11.18
CA GLN A 173 -6.94 3.17 -10.13
C GLN A 173 -6.02 4.38 -10.25
N CYS A 174 -4.73 4.18 -10.55
CA CYS A 174 -3.79 5.29 -10.79
C CYS A 174 -4.14 6.17 -12.00
N ILE A 175 -4.89 5.64 -12.98
CA ILE A 175 -5.37 6.40 -14.14
C ILE A 175 -6.61 7.24 -13.77
N LEU A 176 -7.51 6.65 -12.97
CA LEU A 176 -8.83 7.23 -12.68
C LEU A 176 -8.82 8.18 -11.48
N GLU A 177 -7.94 7.94 -10.50
CA GLU A 177 -7.86 8.69 -9.25
C GLU A 177 -6.62 9.59 -9.19
N THR A 178 -6.69 10.68 -8.42
CA THR A 178 -5.63 11.71 -8.35
C THR A 178 -4.62 11.50 -7.21
N ASP A 179 -4.44 10.28 -6.71
CA ASP A 179 -3.48 10.00 -5.63
C ASP A 179 -2.07 9.74 -6.18
N ASP A 180 -1.34 10.83 -6.47
CA ASP A 180 0.05 10.78 -6.95
C ASP A 180 0.98 9.97 -6.02
N ASN A 181 0.69 9.93 -4.72
CA ASN A 181 1.51 9.18 -3.76
C ASN A 181 1.28 7.68 -3.93
N PHE A 182 0.04 7.26 -4.19
CA PHE A 182 -0.27 5.87 -4.49
C PHE A 182 0.42 5.40 -5.76
N TYR A 183 0.38 6.19 -6.84
CA TYR A 183 1.10 5.88 -8.07
C TYR A 183 2.61 5.74 -7.85
N LYS A 184 3.24 6.69 -7.13
CA LYS A 184 4.67 6.62 -6.79
C LYS A 184 5.01 5.37 -5.98
N ALA A 185 4.15 4.98 -5.04
CA ALA A 185 4.35 3.76 -4.26
C ALA A 185 4.20 2.48 -5.10
N LEU A 186 3.26 2.48 -6.05
CA LEU A 186 3.09 1.38 -6.99
C LEU A 186 4.29 1.26 -7.95
N ASP A 187 4.87 2.37 -8.39
CA ASP A 187 6.09 2.37 -9.20
C ASP A 187 7.32 1.88 -8.40
N LYS A 188 7.43 2.25 -7.12
CA LYS A 188 8.44 1.66 -6.21
C LYS A 188 8.29 0.13 -6.12
N PHE A 189 7.05 -0.35 -5.96
CA PHE A 189 6.77 -1.78 -5.97
C PHE A 189 7.17 -2.43 -7.31
N ARG A 190 6.83 -1.80 -8.45
CA ARG A 190 7.22 -2.27 -9.80
C ARG A 190 8.75 -2.44 -9.91
N ASN A 191 9.51 -1.46 -9.44
CA ASN A 191 10.98 -1.52 -9.45
C ASN A 191 11.50 -2.62 -8.53
N TYR A 192 10.95 -2.74 -7.31
CA TYR A 192 11.27 -3.83 -6.39
C TYR A 192 11.02 -5.21 -7.03
N TYR A 193 9.87 -5.40 -7.68
CA TYR A 193 9.54 -6.64 -8.38
C TYR A 193 10.55 -6.96 -9.49
N ARG A 194 10.86 -5.99 -10.36
CA ARG A 194 11.80 -6.19 -11.48
C ARG A 194 13.18 -6.62 -11.01
N ILE A 195 13.65 -6.10 -9.89
CA ILE A 195 14.95 -6.45 -9.31
C ILE A 195 14.93 -7.83 -8.64
N ASN A 196 13.81 -8.21 -8.01
CA ASN A 196 13.75 -9.41 -7.17
C ASN A 196 13.17 -10.64 -7.86
N ILE A 197 12.49 -10.50 -9.01
CA ILE A 197 11.81 -11.61 -9.69
C ILE A 197 12.79 -12.72 -10.13
N SER A 198 14.04 -12.37 -10.46
CA SER A 198 15.09 -13.34 -10.80
C SER A 198 15.46 -14.28 -9.64
N ASN A 199 15.17 -13.87 -8.39
CA ASN A 199 15.49 -14.64 -7.19
C ASN A 199 14.39 -15.65 -6.81
N VAL A 200 13.28 -15.68 -7.56
CA VAL A 200 12.17 -16.60 -7.32
C VAL A 200 12.53 -17.97 -7.90
N LYS A 201 12.59 -19.01 -7.05
CA LYS A 201 13.03 -20.37 -7.46
C LYS A 201 12.15 -21.01 -8.54
N SER A 202 10.85 -20.72 -8.52
CA SER A 202 9.89 -21.20 -9.53
C SER A 202 10.01 -20.48 -10.88
N CYS A 203 10.82 -19.42 -10.94
CA CYS A 203 11.08 -18.60 -12.10
C CYS A 203 12.27 -19.12 -12.95
N THR A 204 12.48 -20.44 -12.99
CA THR A 204 13.53 -21.08 -13.79
C THR A 204 13.09 -21.23 -15.26
N ASN A 205 14.04 -21.18 -16.19
CA ASN A 205 13.85 -21.24 -17.65
C ASN A 205 13.09 -20.06 -18.28
N GLY A 206 13.16 -18.86 -17.68
CA GLY A 206 12.73 -17.60 -18.31
C GLY A 206 11.22 -17.35 -18.35
N LYS A 207 10.40 -18.15 -17.64
CA LYS A 207 8.93 -18.03 -17.63
C LYS A 207 8.39 -17.28 -16.40
N CYS A 208 9.06 -16.18 -16.04
CA CYS A 208 8.49 -15.27 -15.05
C CYS A 208 7.32 -14.49 -15.64
N PRO A 209 6.34 -14.07 -14.82
CA PRO A 209 5.30 -13.20 -15.29
C PRO A 209 5.92 -11.85 -15.60
N THR A 210 5.62 -11.31 -16.77
CA THR A 210 5.85 -9.89 -17.02
C THR A 210 4.77 -9.09 -16.30
N LEU A 211 5.19 -8.00 -15.67
CA LEU A 211 4.22 -7.01 -15.22
C LEU A 211 3.56 -6.41 -16.44
N PRO A 212 2.22 -6.33 -16.48
CA PRO A 212 1.55 -5.59 -17.52
C PRO A 212 2.05 -4.15 -17.47
N GLU A 213 2.41 -3.63 -18.63
CA GLU A 213 2.75 -2.22 -18.75
C GLU A 213 1.47 -1.41 -18.81
N LEU A 214 1.54 -0.14 -18.38
CA LEU A 214 0.48 0.82 -18.67
C LEU A 214 0.47 1.05 -20.19
N THR A 215 -0.26 0.21 -20.92
CA THR A 215 -0.57 0.43 -22.33
C THR A 215 -1.84 1.28 -22.39
N TYR A 216 -1.75 2.44 -23.03
CA TYR A 216 -2.87 3.36 -23.26
C TYR A 216 -3.81 2.79 -24.36
N GLU A 217 -4.34 1.59 -24.17
CA GLU A 217 -5.43 1.10 -25.03
C GLU A 217 -6.75 1.59 -24.44
N TYR A 218 -7.21 2.69 -25.01
CA TYR A 218 -8.49 3.33 -24.70
C TYR A 218 -9.65 2.40 -25.04
N GLU A 219 -10.30 1.82 -24.04
CA GLU A 219 -11.74 1.59 -24.11
C GLU A 219 -12.43 2.77 -23.40
N GLN A 220 -12.94 3.68 -24.23
CA GLN A 220 -13.81 4.83 -23.95
C GLN A 220 -13.95 5.26 -22.48
N ILE A 221 -13.00 6.07 -22.01
CA ILE A 221 -13.13 6.81 -20.75
C ILE A 221 -13.98 8.07 -21.01
N ASP A 222 -15.02 8.25 -20.18
CA ASP A 222 -15.91 9.42 -20.16
C ASP A 222 -15.09 10.74 -20.09
N PRO A 223 -15.35 11.72 -20.95
CA PRO A 223 -14.62 13.00 -21.01
C PRO A 223 -14.60 13.85 -19.72
N LYS A 224 -15.24 13.41 -18.63
CA LYS A 224 -15.23 14.07 -17.32
C LYS A 224 -14.02 13.74 -16.42
N THR A 225 -13.06 12.94 -16.85
CA THR A 225 -11.90 12.55 -16.02
C THR A 225 -10.92 13.71 -15.75
N PRO A 226 -10.54 14.01 -14.49
CA PRO A 226 -9.71 15.17 -14.15
C PRO A 226 -8.21 15.04 -14.52
N MET A 227 -7.75 15.96 -15.37
CA MET A 227 -6.46 16.69 -15.48
C MET A 227 -5.06 16.04 -15.23
N ILE A 228 -4.89 14.82 -14.72
CA ILE A 228 -3.57 14.15 -14.68
C ILE A 228 -3.28 13.38 -15.98
N GLY A 229 -4.33 12.89 -16.65
CA GLY A 229 -4.21 12.39 -18.03
C GLY A 229 -3.52 13.40 -18.93
N TYR A 230 -3.72 14.70 -18.69
CA TYR A 230 -3.06 15.77 -19.42
C TYR A 230 -1.54 15.88 -19.15
N LYS A 231 -1.07 15.67 -17.91
CA LYS A 231 0.36 15.71 -17.56
C LYS A 231 1.13 14.49 -18.09
N LEU A 232 0.50 13.31 -18.08
CA LEU A 232 1.06 12.10 -18.69
C LEU A 232 1.04 12.16 -20.22
N VAL A 233 -0.01 12.75 -20.82
CA VAL A 233 -0.04 13.06 -22.26
C VAL A 233 1.10 14.02 -22.64
N GLN A 234 1.44 15.00 -21.80
CA GLN A 234 2.57 15.89 -22.08
C GLN A 234 3.94 15.20 -21.99
N SER A 235 4.16 14.31 -21.01
CA SER A 235 5.43 13.59 -20.89
C SER A 235 5.63 12.57 -22.03
N VAL A 236 4.56 11.88 -22.44
CA VAL A 236 4.58 10.98 -23.61
C VAL A 236 4.71 11.78 -24.91
N ASN A 237 4.05 12.93 -25.04
CA ASN A 237 4.23 13.83 -26.19
C ASN A 237 5.66 14.34 -26.32
N ASN A 238 6.37 14.64 -25.23
CA ASN A 238 7.77 15.07 -25.31
C ASN A 238 8.73 13.95 -25.77
N ILE A 239 8.41 12.70 -25.45
CA ILE A 239 9.14 11.51 -25.95
C ILE A 239 8.82 11.27 -27.43
N LEU A 240 7.53 11.34 -27.80
CA LEU A 240 7.08 11.24 -29.19
C LEU A 240 7.60 12.40 -30.04
N TYR A 241 7.70 13.63 -29.53
CA TYR A 241 8.21 14.78 -30.28
C TYR A 241 9.70 14.62 -30.63
N LYS A 242 10.48 14.02 -29.72
CA LYS A 242 11.87 13.64 -29.97
C LYS A 242 11.99 12.59 -31.08
N GLU A 243 11.10 11.61 -31.09
CA GLU A 243 11.05 10.56 -32.13
C GLU A 243 10.45 11.08 -33.46
N LEU A 244 9.50 12.02 -33.42
CA LEU A 244 8.79 12.59 -34.57
C LEU A 244 9.61 13.56 -35.43
N THR A 245 10.73 14.08 -34.92
CA THR A 245 11.69 14.83 -35.76
C THR A 245 12.29 14.02 -36.91
N LYS A 246 12.06 12.71 -36.96
CA LYS A 246 12.51 11.80 -38.01
C LYS A 246 11.46 11.43 -39.07
N ILE A 247 10.21 11.91 -38.98
CA ILE A 247 9.14 11.53 -39.92
C ILE A 247 8.52 12.79 -40.55
N THR A 248 8.40 12.78 -41.88
CA THR A 248 8.02 13.95 -42.71
C THR A 248 6.62 14.50 -42.40
N LYS A 249 6.55 15.83 -42.36
CA LYS A 249 5.53 16.70 -41.73
C LYS A 249 4.07 16.62 -42.23
N GLU A 250 3.74 15.86 -43.27
CA GLU A 250 2.44 16.05 -43.96
C GLU A 250 1.27 15.22 -43.43
N LYS A 251 1.50 14.11 -42.70
CA LYS A 251 0.39 13.29 -42.15
C LYS A 251 -0.02 13.64 -40.72
N VAL A 252 0.84 14.33 -39.97
CA VAL A 252 0.60 14.70 -38.55
C VAL A 252 -0.34 15.91 -38.45
N TYR A 253 -0.34 16.79 -39.45
CA TYR A 253 -1.13 18.02 -39.46
C TYR A 253 -2.64 17.75 -39.52
N TYR A 254 -3.08 16.77 -40.32
CA TYR A 254 -4.50 16.43 -40.46
C TYR A 254 -5.10 15.77 -39.20
N HIS A 255 -4.30 15.04 -38.42
CA HIS A 255 -4.77 14.44 -37.17
C HIS A 255 -4.87 15.46 -36.03
N LEU A 256 -3.96 16.43 -35.97
CA LEU A 256 -4.02 17.56 -35.02
C LEU A 256 -5.20 18.50 -35.31
N LEU A 257 -5.51 18.77 -36.58
CA LEU A 257 -6.66 19.60 -36.98
C LEU A 257 -8.01 18.98 -36.58
N PHE A 258 -8.14 17.65 -36.68
CA PHE A 258 -9.36 16.94 -36.26
C PHE A 258 -9.60 17.03 -34.75
N ILE A 259 -8.52 17.01 -33.94
CA ILE A 259 -8.59 17.16 -32.48
C ILE A 259 -8.91 18.61 -32.08
N LEU A 260 -8.39 19.60 -32.82
CA LEU A 260 -8.64 21.02 -32.55
C LEU A 260 -10.04 21.49 -32.99
N HIS A 261 -10.58 20.99 -34.11
CA HIS A 261 -11.90 21.39 -34.58
C HIS A 261 -13.04 20.99 -33.63
N LYS A 262 -12.87 19.90 -32.86
CA LYS A 262 -13.83 19.50 -31.82
C LYS A 262 -13.89 20.44 -30.60
N ARG A 263 -12.94 21.37 -30.45
CA ARG A 263 -12.92 22.35 -29.35
C ARG A 263 -13.64 23.67 -29.66
N ILE A 264 -14.01 23.94 -30.92
CA ILE A 264 -14.64 25.23 -31.29
C ILE A 264 -16.17 25.18 -31.21
N TYR A 265 -16.79 23.99 -31.23
CA TYR A 265 -18.27 23.85 -31.24
C TYR A 265 -18.91 23.41 -29.91
N ILE A 266 -18.21 23.51 -28.78
CA ILE A 266 -18.78 23.20 -27.44
C ILE A 266 -18.71 24.43 -26.50
N ASN A 267 -18.67 25.65 -27.04
CA ASN A 267 -18.85 26.88 -26.26
C ASN A 267 -19.64 27.95 -27.04
N ILE A 268 -20.83 27.57 -27.54
CA ILE A 268 -21.99 28.45 -27.71
C ILE A 268 -23.23 27.61 -27.35
#